data_AF-A0A5N5V3C0-F1
#
_entry.id   AF-A0A5N5V3C0-F1
#
_cell.length_a   1.000
_cell.length_b   1.000
_cell.length_c   1.000
_cell.angle_alpha   90.00
_cell.angle_beta   90.00
_cell.angle_gamma   90.00
#
_symmetry.space_group_name_H-M   'P 1'
#
loop_
_entity.id
_entity.type
_entity.pdbx_description
1 polymer ?
#
loop_
_entity_poly.entity_id
_entity_poly.type
_entity_poly.pdbx_seq_one_letter_code
_entity_poly.pdbx_strand_id
1 'polypeptide(L)'
;MGVFDRILRGRDGDARPPEDVPTRPSGYQQTASRLHAFNRYEIKYLLDEFKVPALREELTRHMGSDPYSPHGGYPVTSLYYDTADLRFYWEKIEGLRFRRKLRMRLYGQPAECTDDTPVQVEIKQRVNRVTQKRRMALPYGTARRWLDERQPPDCDAAHKPFVDEVTTLIGNLDLRPIVTTGYLREAFVGRDADLGLRVTIDHKVHGRDRDFHFASGAQNRYIIPPKLAIVEIKANERVPYWVTDLAARIEMSVVRISKYCQSVQAFGLAPRSMMGSPELTSFDAADHPTPADPFARDDRP
;
A
#
# COMPACT_ATOMS: atom_id res chain seq x y z
N MET A 1 29.22 -56.56 4.21
CA MET A 1 28.90 -55.70 3.05
C MET A 1 27.92 -56.49 2.19
N GLY A 2 26.71 -56.07 1.85
CA GLY A 2 25.89 -54.91 2.21
C GLY A 2 24.44 -55.39 2.21
N VAL A 3 23.67 -54.80 3.12
CA VAL A 3 22.28 -55.09 3.44
C VAL A 3 21.42 -54.29 2.47
N PHE A 4 20.63 -54.89 1.58
CA PHE A 4 19.43 -54.27 0.99
C PHE A 4 18.62 -55.33 0.23
N ASP A 5 17.92 -56.19 0.97
CA ASP A 5 16.70 -56.80 0.47
C ASP A 5 15.77 -57.13 1.64
N ARG A 6 14.47 -57.06 1.37
CA ARG A 6 13.32 -57.30 2.27
C ARG A 6 12.91 -56.10 3.14
N ILE A 7 11.84 -55.41 2.73
CA ILE A 7 10.45 -55.71 3.16
C ILE A 7 9.54 -54.63 2.55
N LEU A 8 8.86 -55.01 1.46
CA LEU A 8 7.51 -54.54 1.17
C LEU A 8 6.55 -55.30 2.10
N ARG A 9 5.78 -54.59 2.93
CA ARG A 9 4.36 -54.86 3.27
C ARG A 9 3.88 -54.00 4.45
N GLY A 10 2.82 -53.24 4.19
CA GLY A 10 1.71 -53.01 5.13
C GLY A 10 1.71 -51.68 5.88
N ARG A 11 0.83 -50.75 5.49
CA ARG A 11 -0.56 -50.65 5.97
C ARG A 11 -1.13 -49.28 5.60
N ASP A 12 -2.35 -49.30 5.06
CA ASP A 12 -3.25 -48.15 4.99
C ASP A 12 -3.41 -47.50 6.36
N GLY A 13 -3.45 -46.17 6.40
CA GLY A 13 -3.64 -45.40 7.62
C GLY A 13 -3.63 -43.89 7.40
N ASP A 14 -4.81 -43.36 7.12
CA ASP A 14 -5.28 -42.03 7.53
C ASP A 14 -4.53 -40.80 6.96
N ALA A 15 -5.01 -40.33 5.81
CA ALA A 15 -4.69 -39.01 5.27
C ALA A 15 -5.32 -37.92 6.16
N ARG A 16 -4.56 -37.42 7.14
CA ARG A 16 -4.95 -36.22 7.88
C ARG A 16 -4.70 -34.98 7.01
N PRO A 17 -5.71 -34.10 6.83
CA PRO A 17 -5.48 -32.80 6.20
C PRO A 17 -4.47 -32.01 7.05
N PRO A 18 -3.64 -31.14 6.45
CA PRO A 18 -2.72 -30.32 7.21
C PRO A 18 -3.51 -29.46 8.20
N GLU A 19 -3.24 -29.65 9.49
CA GLU A 19 -3.84 -28.86 10.56
C GLU A 19 -3.53 -27.38 10.35
N ASP A 20 -4.57 -26.54 10.39
CA ASP A 20 -4.46 -25.09 10.40
C ASP A 20 -3.68 -24.64 11.64
N VAL A 21 -2.39 -24.36 11.47
CA VAL A 21 -1.60 -23.69 12.50
C VAL A 21 -2.11 -22.25 12.60
N PRO A 22 -2.65 -21.82 13.76
CA PRO A 22 -3.11 -20.45 13.93
C PRO A 22 -1.95 -19.49 13.68
N THR A 23 -2.06 -18.65 12.66
CA THR A 23 -1.09 -17.61 12.34
C THR A 23 -1.12 -16.56 13.46
N ARG A 24 -0.30 -16.76 14.50
CA ARG A 24 0.06 -15.67 15.39
C ARG A 24 0.75 -14.59 14.55
N PRO A 25 0.41 -13.30 14.67
CA PRO A 25 1.08 -12.24 13.94
C PRO A 25 2.49 -12.01 14.51
N SER A 26 3.42 -12.93 14.25
CA SER A 26 4.85 -12.70 14.48
C SER A 26 5.41 -12.03 13.23
N GLY A 27 5.87 -10.79 13.39
CA GLY A 27 6.59 -10.08 12.33
C GLY A 27 6.52 -8.56 12.39
N TYR A 28 5.47 -7.97 12.96
CA TYR A 28 5.38 -6.51 13.12
C TYR A 28 5.64 -5.99 14.53
N GLN A 29 5.59 -6.85 15.56
CA GLN A 29 5.83 -6.44 16.96
C GLN A 29 7.25 -6.76 17.49
N GLN A 30 8.04 -7.60 16.82
CA GLN A 30 9.36 -8.01 17.36
C GLN A 30 10.54 -7.11 16.97
N THR A 31 10.39 -6.17 16.03
CA THR A 31 11.46 -5.19 15.72
C THR A 31 11.38 -3.90 16.54
N ALA A 32 10.35 -3.74 17.38
CA ALA A 32 10.30 -2.68 18.38
C ALA A 32 10.98 -3.14 19.68
N SER A 33 12.23 -3.60 19.60
CA SER A 33 13.04 -3.84 20.80
C SER A 33 14.16 -2.80 20.90
N ARG A 34 14.13 -2.09 22.04
CA ARG A 34 15.15 -1.18 22.61
C ARG A 34 15.50 0.08 21.81
N LEU A 35 14.93 1.21 22.25
CA LEU A 35 15.53 2.54 22.37
C LEU A 35 16.78 2.84 21.51
N HIS A 36 16.62 2.84 20.19
CA HIS A 36 17.44 3.65 19.31
C HIS A 36 16.48 4.52 18.50
N ALA A 37 16.34 5.78 18.89
CA ALA A 37 15.61 6.77 18.12
C ALA A 37 16.44 7.08 16.87
N PHE A 38 16.26 6.30 15.80
CA PHE A 38 16.87 6.59 14.50
C PHE A 38 15.93 7.46 13.66
N ASN A 39 16.51 8.39 12.91
CA ASN A 39 15.76 9.15 11.90
C ASN A 39 15.35 8.22 10.77
N ARG A 40 14.08 8.22 10.36
CA ARG A 40 13.62 7.45 9.20
C ARG A 40 13.35 8.39 8.03
N TYR A 41 14.03 8.16 6.93
CA TYR A 41 13.85 8.91 5.69
C TYR A 41 12.85 8.17 4.79
N GLU A 42 11.99 8.93 4.10
CA GLU A 42 11.04 8.44 3.09
C GLU A 42 11.11 9.39 1.91
N ILE A 43 11.70 8.95 0.80
CA ILE A 43 11.83 9.72 -0.43
C ILE A 43 11.03 9.00 -1.52
N LYS A 44 10.27 9.77 -2.31
CA LYS A 44 9.53 9.25 -3.46
C LYS A 44 10.11 9.82 -4.72
N TYR A 45 10.13 9.01 -5.76
CA TYR A 45 10.59 9.36 -7.08
C TYR A 45 9.57 8.92 -8.12
N LEU A 46 9.61 9.60 -9.26
CA LEU A 46 9.09 9.06 -10.51
C LEU A 46 10.22 8.46 -11.32
N LEU A 47 9.90 7.35 -11.97
CA LEU A 47 10.78 6.64 -12.87
C LEU A 47 9.99 6.24 -14.11
N ASP A 48 10.59 6.38 -15.28
CA ASP A 48 10.03 5.82 -16.51
C ASP A 48 9.97 4.28 -16.41
N GLU A 49 8.83 3.68 -16.73
CA GLU A 49 8.64 2.23 -16.72
C GLU A 49 9.68 1.50 -17.57
N PHE A 50 10.18 2.10 -18.67
CA PHE A 50 11.26 1.51 -19.48
C PHE A 50 12.58 1.34 -18.72
N LYS A 51 12.80 2.11 -17.64
CA LYS A 51 14.00 2.04 -16.79
C LYS A 51 13.82 1.12 -15.57
N VAL A 52 12.61 0.63 -15.31
CA VAL A 52 12.33 -0.29 -14.19
C VAL A 52 13.14 -1.59 -14.28
N PRO A 53 13.33 -2.25 -15.44
CA PRO A 53 14.15 -3.46 -15.51
C PRO A 53 15.59 -3.24 -15.00
N ALA A 54 16.22 -2.13 -15.38
CA ALA A 54 17.55 -1.76 -14.90
C ALA A 54 17.58 -1.48 -13.38
N LEU A 55 16.57 -0.74 -12.87
CA LEU A 55 16.42 -0.54 -11.43
C LEU A 55 16.28 -1.88 -10.69
N ARG A 56 15.41 -2.76 -11.19
CA ARG A 56 15.13 -4.07 -10.58
C ARG A 56 16.40 -4.92 -10.50
N GLU A 57 17.19 -4.97 -11.57
CA GLU A 57 18.45 -5.71 -11.60
C GLU A 57 19.39 -5.23 -10.48
N GLU A 58 19.59 -3.93 -10.34
CA GLU A 58 20.44 -3.35 -9.30
C GLU A 58 19.87 -3.61 -7.89
N LEU A 59 18.56 -3.46 -7.70
CA LEU A 59 17.92 -3.76 -6.42
C LEU A 59 18.10 -5.23 -6.03
N THR A 60 17.94 -6.18 -6.96
CA THR A 60 18.13 -7.62 -6.68
C THR A 60 19.58 -7.97 -6.37
N ARG A 61 20.57 -7.25 -6.91
CA ARG A 61 21.98 -7.44 -6.54
C ARG A 61 22.28 -7.00 -5.12
N HIS A 62 21.61 -5.98 -4.60
CA HIS A 62 21.91 -5.41 -3.28
C HIS A 62 20.92 -5.79 -2.17
N MET A 63 19.67 -6.11 -2.51
CA MET A 63 18.55 -6.28 -1.58
C MET A 63 17.93 -7.68 -1.69
N GLY A 64 17.24 -8.11 -0.64
CA GLY A 64 16.41 -9.32 -0.65
C GLY A 64 15.00 -9.06 -1.18
N SER A 65 14.33 -10.12 -1.63
CA SER A 65 12.90 -10.07 -1.91
C SER A 65 12.11 -9.89 -0.62
N ASP A 66 11.08 -9.05 -0.64
CA ASP A 66 10.09 -9.03 0.44
C ASP A 66 9.33 -10.38 0.42
N PRO A 67 9.27 -11.14 1.54
CA PRO A 67 8.59 -12.43 1.59
C PRO A 67 7.11 -12.38 1.20
N TYR A 68 6.49 -11.21 1.29
CA TYR A 68 5.09 -10.97 0.91
C TYR A 68 4.95 -10.35 -0.49
N SER A 69 6.05 -10.22 -1.24
CA SER A 69 6.07 -9.72 -2.62
C SER A 69 6.38 -10.85 -3.59
N PRO A 70 5.37 -11.45 -4.27
CA PRO A 70 5.64 -12.42 -5.32
C PRO A 70 6.40 -11.79 -6.50
N HIS A 71 7.03 -12.64 -7.31
CA HIS A 71 7.69 -12.21 -8.55
C HIS A 71 6.67 -11.52 -9.49
N GLY A 72 7.02 -10.31 -9.93
CA GLY A 72 6.12 -9.46 -10.73
C GLY A 72 5.20 -8.56 -9.90
N GLY A 73 5.32 -8.57 -8.58
CA GLY A 73 4.58 -7.70 -7.67
C GLY A 73 3.17 -8.20 -7.36
N TYR A 74 2.48 -7.46 -6.47
CA TYR A 74 1.15 -7.80 -5.98
C TYR A 74 0.20 -6.60 -6.06
N PRO A 75 -1.09 -6.83 -6.39
CA PRO A 75 -2.08 -5.76 -6.41
C PRO A 75 -2.30 -5.20 -5.01
N VAL A 76 -2.38 -3.87 -4.93
CA VAL A 76 -2.80 -3.16 -3.72
C VAL A 76 -3.88 -2.15 -4.08
N THR A 77 -5.03 -2.28 -3.44
CA THR A 77 -6.13 -1.33 -3.59
C THR A 77 -6.42 -0.66 -2.25
N SER A 78 -6.69 0.63 -2.24
CA SER A 78 -7.04 1.38 -1.03
C SER A 78 -8.22 2.30 -1.31
N LEU A 79 -9.26 2.22 -0.50
CA LEU A 79 -10.37 3.17 -0.45
C LEU A 79 -10.08 4.22 0.62
N TYR A 80 -10.02 5.49 0.23
CA TYR A 80 -9.80 6.60 1.16
C TYR A 80 -11.10 7.22 1.61
N TYR A 81 -11.15 7.53 2.90
CA TYR A 81 -12.27 8.21 3.53
C TYR A 81 -11.87 9.64 3.87
N ASP A 82 -12.74 10.58 3.54
CA ASP A 82 -12.63 11.99 3.94
C ASP A 82 -14.05 12.55 4.14
N THR A 83 -14.09 13.75 4.67
CA THR A 83 -15.25 14.63 4.73
C THR A 83 -15.74 15.07 3.34
N ALA A 84 -16.96 15.59 3.26
CA ALA A 84 -17.54 16.08 2.03
C ALA A 84 -16.79 17.25 1.39
N ASP A 85 -16.17 18.10 2.23
CA ASP A 85 -15.37 19.27 1.89
C ASP A 85 -13.87 18.94 1.72
N LEU A 86 -13.50 17.65 1.75
CA LEU A 86 -12.13 17.16 1.54
C LEU A 86 -11.12 17.71 2.57
N ARG A 87 -11.53 17.79 3.84
CA ARG A 87 -10.69 18.21 4.96
C ARG A 87 -9.29 17.57 4.95
N PHE A 88 -9.15 16.25 4.89
CA PHE A 88 -7.82 15.60 4.92
C PHE A 88 -6.99 15.86 3.67
N TYR A 89 -7.63 16.14 2.53
CA TYR A 89 -6.95 16.67 1.36
C TYR A 89 -6.35 18.04 1.66
N TRP A 90 -7.15 19.01 2.12
CA TRP A 90 -6.69 20.36 2.42
C TRP A 90 -5.63 20.40 3.53
N GLU A 91 -5.83 19.64 4.61
CA GLU A 91 -4.83 19.49 5.68
C GLU A 91 -3.46 19.06 5.14
N LYS A 92 -3.43 18.25 4.07
CA LYS A 92 -2.19 17.81 3.41
C LYS A 92 -1.64 18.85 2.43
N ILE A 93 -2.50 19.54 1.68
CA ILE A 93 -2.11 20.56 0.70
C ILE A 93 -1.55 21.80 1.40
N GLU A 94 -2.20 22.25 2.47
CA GLU A 94 -1.79 23.37 3.32
C GLU A 94 -0.61 23.03 4.25
N GLY A 95 -0.20 21.76 4.29
CA GLY A 95 0.94 21.32 5.06
C GLY A 95 0.73 21.34 6.58
N LEU A 96 -0.51 21.26 7.06
CA LEU A 96 -0.85 21.35 8.48
C LEU A 96 -0.08 20.32 9.31
N ARG A 97 0.43 20.76 10.47
CA ARG A 97 1.28 19.94 11.34
C ARG A 97 0.55 18.74 11.93
N PHE A 98 -0.74 18.90 12.20
CA PHE A 98 -1.64 17.82 12.57
C PHE A 98 -2.48 17.47 11.35
N ARG A 99 -2.38 16.23 10.88
CA ARG A 99 -3.18 15.72 9.76
C ARG A 99 -3.29 14.21 9.81
N ARG A 100 -4.39 13.68 9.32
CA ARG A 100 -4.63 12.22 9.29
C ARG A 100 -5.26 11.77 7.99
N LYS A 101 -5.18 10.47 7.74
CA LYS A 101 -5.85 9.80 6.61
C LYS A 101 -6.40 8.48 7.11
N LEU A 102 -7.68 8.24 6.86
CA LEU A 102 -8.34 6.96 7.06
C LEU A 102 -8.45 6.24 5.73
N ARG A 103 -8.15 4.95 5.71
CA ARG A 103 -8.34 4.12 4.52
C ARG A 103 -8.64 2.66 4.87
N MET A 104 -9.41 2.02 4.01
CA MET A 104 -9.52 0.57 3.94
C MET A 104 -8.62 0.07 2.80
N ARG A 105 -7.81 -0.96 3.04
CA ARG A 105 -6.83 -1.47 2.10
C ARG A 105 -6.97 -2.97 1.87
N LEU A 106 -7.02 -3.35 0.60
CA LEU A 106 -6.96 -4.73 0.11
C LEU A 106 -5.57 -5.03 -0.43
N TYR A 107 -5.07 -6.23 -0.13
CA TYR A 107 -3.94 -6.86 -0.81
C TYR A 107 -4.49 -8.04 -1.60
N GLY A 108 -4.09 -8.17 -2.87
CA GLY A 108 -4.65 -9.18 -3.77
C GLY A 108 -5.65 -8.60 -4.76
N GLN A 109 -6.20 -9.48 -5.62
CA GLN A 109 -7.01 -9.07 -6.76
C GLN A 109 -8.35 -8.49 -6.31
N PRO A 110 -8.69 -7.23 -6.68
CA PRO A 110 -9.98 -6.63 -6.32
C PRO A 110 -11.19 -7.40 -6.83
N ALA A 111 -11.07 -8.06 -7.98
CA ALA A 111 -12.13 -8.87 -8.58
C ALA A 111 -12.48 -10.13 -7.75
N GLU A 112 -11.53 -10.63 -6.96
CA GLU A 112 -11.71 -11.80 -6.09
C GLU A 112 -12.19 -11.42 -4.68
N CYS A 113 -12.37 -10.12 -4.40
CA CYS A 113 -12.75 -9.64 -3.08
C CYS A 113 -14.19 -10.02 -2.74
N THR A 114 -14.34 -10.88 -1.73
CA THR A 114 -15.60 -11.25 -1.07
C THR A 114 -15.73 -10.55 0.28
N ASP A 115 -16.89 -10.67 0.92
CA ASP A 115 -17.12 -10.10 2.26
C ASP A 115 -16.20 -10.72 3.34
N ASP A 116 -15.76 -11.96 3.15
CA ASP A 116 -14.83 -12.64 4.06
C ASP A 116 -13.36 -12.30 3.79
N THR A 117 -13.07 -11.61 2.68
CA THR A 117 -11.70 -11.28 2.30
C THR A 117 -11.06 -10.35 3.34
N PRO A 118 -9.85 -10.66 3.85
CA PRO A 118 -9.21 -9.84 4.86
C PRO A 118 -8.73 -8.51 4.29
N VAL A 119 -9.16 -7.40 4.90
CA VAL A 119 -8.72 -6.04 4.59
C VAL A 119 -8.07 -5.39 5.79
N GLN A 120 -7.30 -4.33 5.55
CA GLN A 120 -6.67 -3.53 6.59
C GLN A 120 -7.37 -2.17 6.68
N VAL A 121 -8.03 -1.88 7.80
CA VAL A 121 -8.46 -0.52 8.13
C VAL A 121 -7.28 0.20 8.78
N GLU A 122 -6.84 1.31 8.21
CA GLU A 122 -5.61 2.00 8.60
C GLU A 122 -5.85 3.49 8.86
N ILE A 123 -5.32 4.00 9.98
CA ILE A 123 -5.13 5.43 10.21
C ILE A 123 -3.64 5.75 10.05
N LYS A 124 -3.32 6.66 9.12
CA LYS A 124 -2.00 7.31 9.04
C LYS A 124 -2.13 8.73 9.56
N GLN A 125 -1.55 9.01 10.72
CA GLN A 125 -1.58 10.31 11.38
C GLN A 125 -0.19 10.92 11.39
N ARG A 126 -0.09 12.23 11.16
CA ARG A 126 1.12 13.01 11.37
C ARG A 126 0.85 14.10 12.39
N VAL A 127 1.71 14.17 13.40
CA VAL A 127 1.72 15.19 14.45
C VAL A 127 3.10 15.83 14.43
N ASN A 128 3.17 17.09 13.99
CA ASN A 128 4.42 17.80 13.72
C ASN A 128 5.33 17.01 12.74
N ARG A 129 6.43 16.47 13.26
CA ARG A 129 7.41 15.68 12.49
C ARG A 129 7.19 14.16 12.60
N VAL A 130 6.35 13.71 13.53
CA VAL A 130 6.15 12.29 13.82
C VAL A 130 4.99 11.76 13.01
N THR A 131 5.18 10.63 12.35
CA THR A 131 4.11 9.90 11.66
C THR A 131 3.81 8.61 12.41
N GLN A 132 2.55 8.40 12.75
CA GLN A 132 2.03 7.20 13.38
C GLN A 132 1.13 6.47 12.40
N LYS A 133 1.25 5.14 12.38
CA LYS A 133 0.36 4.26 11.62
C LYS A 133 -0.25 3.24 12.56
N ARG A 134 -1.56 3.17 12.60
CA ARG A 134 -2.35 2.16 13.33
C ARG A 134 -3.22 1.43 12.33
N ARG A 135 -3.41 0.13 12.50
CA ARG A 135 -4.25 -0.68 11.62
C ARG A 135 -4.83 -1.89 12.33
N MET A 136 -5.95 -2.37 11.81
CA MET A 136 -6.59 -3.62 12.19
C MET A 136 -6.95 -4.41 10.93
N ALA A 137 -6.74 -5.72 10.98
CA ALA A 137 -7.18 -6.66 9.95
C ALA A 137 -8.60 -7.14 10.30
N LEU A 138 -9.51 -7.17 9.33
CA LEU A 138 -10.86 -7.69 9.50
C LEU A 138 -11.47 -8.07 8.15
N PRO A 139 -12.54 -8.90 8.13
CA PRO A 139 -13.29 -9.18 6.90
C PRO A 139 -13.83 -7.92 6.24
N TYR A 140 -13.80 -7.87 4.91
CA TYR A 140 -14.23 -6.74 4.10
C TYR A 140 -15.69 -6.33 4.35
N GLY A 141 -16.61 -7.29 4.45
CA GLY A 141 -18.02 -7.00 4.74
C GLY A 141 -18.19 -6.35 6.11
N THR A 142 -17.44 -6.81 7.11
CA THR A 142 -17.41 -6.21 8.46
C THR A 142 -16.81 -4.80 8.42
N ALA A 143 -15.72 -4.58 7.68
CA ALA A 143 -15.12 -3.26 7.53
C ALA A 143 -16.09 -2.26 6.86
N ARG A 144 -16.88 -2.71 5.88
CA ARG A 144 -17.88 -1.87 5.22
C ARG A 144 -19.04 -1.50 6.14
N ARG A 145 -19.66 -2.48 6.83
CA ARG A 145 -20.70 -2.18 7.82
C ARG A 145 -20.20 -1.19 8.88
N TRP A 146 -18.94 -1.32 9.28
CA TRP A 146 -18.34 -0.38 10.20
C TRP A 146 -18.14 1.02 9.63
N LEU A 147 -17.39 1.14 8.54
CA LEU A 147 -16.99 2.44 8.02
C LEU A 147 -18.12 3.15 7.29
N ASP A 148 -18.96 2.43 6.56
CA ASP A 148 -20.01 3.00 5.71
C ASP A 148 -21.36 3.08 6.46
N GLU A 149 -21.70 2.07 7.28
CA GLU A 149 -22.99 1.99 7.99
C GLU A 149 -22.88 2.34 9.49
N ARG A 150 -21.68 2.71 9.96
CA ARG A 150 -21.40 3.12 11.36
C ARG A 150 -21.66 2.01 12.39
N GLN A 151 -21.53 0.74 12.01
CA GLN A 151 -21.71 -0.41 12.89
C GLN A 151 -20.34 -0.95 13.35
N PRO A 152 -19.81 -0.53 14.52
CA PRO A 152 -18.49 -0.96 14.98
C PRO A 152 -18.42 -2.49 15.14
N PRO A 153 -17.30 -3.13 14.78
CA PRO A 153 -17.13 -4.56 14.93
C PRO A 153 -16.94 -4.92 16.41
N ASP A 154 -17.35 -6.14 16.75
CA ASP A 154 -16.91 -6.78 17.98
C ASP A 154 -15.39 -6.97 17.94
N CYS A 155 -14.73 -6.64 19.04
CA CYS A 155 -13.27 -6.72 19.14
C CYS A 155 -12.83 -7.04 20.57
N ASP A 156 -11.62 -7.59 20.69
CA ASP A 156 -11.00 -7.80 22.00
C ASP A 156 -10.57 -6.47 22.65
N ALA A 157 -10.21 -6.54 23.93
CA ALA A 157 -9.76 -5.36 24.68
C ALA A 157 -8.50 -4.70 24.08
N ALA A 158 -7.68 -5.45 23.33
CA ALA A 158 -6.47 -4.94 22.70
C ALA A 158 -6.78 -4.04 21.49
N HIS A 159 -7.81 -4.37 20.70
CA HIS A 159 -8.22 -3.59 19.53
C HIS A 159 -9.24 -2.49 19.86
N LYS A 160 -9.93 -2.58 21.00
CA LYS A 160 -10.96 -1.61 21.44
C LYS A 160 -10.54 -0.14 21.32
N PRO A 161 -9.31 0.29 21.72
CA PRO A 161 -8.91 1.70 21.56
C PRO A 161 -8.85 2.15 20.10
N PHE A 162 -8.43 1.27 19.18
CA PHE A 162 -8.38 1.60 17.75
C PHE A 162 -9.79 1.63 17.14
N VAL A 163 -10.66 0.71 17.56
CA VAL A 163 -12.08 0.71 17.13
C VAL A 163 -12.79 1.97 17.61
N ASP A 164 -12.59 2.37 18.86
CA ASP A 164 -13.16 3.61 19.40
C ASP A 164 -12.61 4.85 18.67
N GLU A 165 -11.30 4.89 18.38
CA GLU A 165 -10.67 5.97 17.62
C GLU A 165 -11.29 6.11 16.22
N VAL A 166 -11.37 5.02 15.46
CA VAL A 166 -11.95 5.03 14.10
C VAL A 166 -13.43 5.37 14.15
N THR A 167 -14.21 4.80 15.09
CA THR A 167 -15.65 5.05 15.23
C THR A 167 -15.94 6.52 15.56
N THR A 168 -15.18 7.09 16.50
CA THR A 168 -15.26 8.51 16.83
C THR A 168 -14.87 9.38 15.64
N LEU A 169 -13.82 8.98 14.91
CA LEU A 169 -13.32 9.69 13.75
C LEU A 169 -14.35 9.74 12.62
N ILE A 170 -14.93 8.60 12.26
CA ILE A 170 -15.93 8.53 11.18
C ILE A 170 -17.22 9.25 11.56
N GLY A 171 -17.66 9.15 12.82
CA GLY A 171 -18.90 9.80 13.29
C GLY A 171 -18.76 11.31 13.43
N ASN A 172 -17.71 11.80 14.09
CA ASN A 172 -17.56 13.23 14.36
C ASN A 172 -17.26 14.06 13.11
N LEU A 173 -16.62 13.46 12.11
CA LEU A 173 -16.29 14.15 10.85
C LEU A 173 -17.22 13.76 9.69
N ASP A 174 -18.19 12.88 9.92
CA ASP A 174 -19.00 12.27 8.86
C ASP A 174 -18.15 11.80 7.67
N LEU A 175 -17.14 10.97 7.95
CA LEU A 175 -16.23 10.51 6.91
C LEU A 175 -16.95 9.56 5.95
N ARG A 176 -16.80 9.80 4.66
CA ARG A 176 -17.37 9.00 3.58
C ARG A 176 -16.29 8.52 2.62
N PRO A 177 -16.51 7.43 1.87
CA PRO A 177 -15.59 7.05 0.82
C PRO A 177 -15.50 8.16 -0.26
N ILE A 178 -14.28 8.48 -0.69
CA ILE A 178 -14.02 9.56 -1.65
C ILE A 178 -13.39 9.03 -2.94
N VAL A 179 -12.35 8.21 -2.83
CA VAL A 179 -11.59 7.70 -3.98
C VAL A 179 -10.95 6.37 -3.65
N THR A 180 -10.86 5.50 -4.65
CA THR A 180 -9.96 4.34 -4.63
C THR A 180 -8.62 4.68 -5.26
N THR A 181 -7.57 3.98 -4.83
CA THR A 181 -6.27 3.91 -5.52
C THR A 181 -5.84 2.46 -5.64
N GLY A 182 -5.58 2.01 -6.86
CA GLY A 182 -4.99 0.70 -7.18
C GLY A 182 -3.61 0.87 -7.82
N TYR A 183 -2.72 -0.09 -7.60
CA TYR A 183 -1.40 -0.18 -8.24
C TYR A 183 -0.80 -1.58 -8.02
N LEU A 184 0.07 -2.00 -8.93
CA LEU A 184 0.85 -3.22 -8.78
C LEU A 184 2.15 -2.88 -8.04
N ARG A 185 2.46 -3.56 -6.95
CA ARG A 185 3.60 -3.24 -6.10
C ARG A 185 4.67 -4.31 -6.14
N GLU A 186 5.90 -3.91 -6.43
CA GLU A 186 7.11 -4.66 -6.10
C GLU A 186 7.72 -4.12 -4.80
N ALA A 187 8.23 -4.99 -3.93
CA ALA A 187 8.89 -4.60 -2.69
C ALA A 187 10.20 -5.35 -2.47
N PHE A 188 11.23 -4.58 -2.08
CA PHE A 188 12.59 -5.04 -1.80
C PHE A 188 12.95 -4.62 -0.39
N VAL A 189 13.60 -5.53 0.35
CA VAL A 189 14.04 -5.31 1.73
C VAL A 189 15.57 -5.38 1.80
N GLY A 190 16.18 -4.44 2.51
CA GLY A 190 17.63 -4.43 2.66
C GLY A 190 18.12 -5.66 3.42
N ARG A 191 19.34 -6.08 3.12
CA ARG A 191 20.03 -7.20 3.74
C ARG A 191 21.35 -6.72 4.34
N ASP A 192 21.99 -7.58 5.12
CA ASP A 192 23.32 -7.35 5.71
C ASP A 192 23.41 -6.02 6.47
N ALA A 193 24.22 -5.07 6.00
CA ALA A 193 24.40 -3.77 6.64
C ALA A 193 23.19 -2.81 6.47
N ASP A 194 22.27 -3.11 5.55
CA ASP A 194 21.19 -2.22 5.14
C ASP A 194 19.79 -2.65 5.65
N LEU A 195 19.68 -3.34 6.81
CA LEU A 195 18.41 -3.86 7.35
C LEU A 195 17.28 -2.79 7.52
N GLY A 196 17.65 -1.51 7.60
CA GLY A 196 16.71 -0.40 7.66
C GLY A 196 16.15 0.06 6.30
N LEU A 197 16.70 -0.43 5.20
CA LEU A 197 16.34 -0.05 3.83
C LEU A 197 15.13 -0.84 3.33
N ARG A 198 14.18 -0.15 2.70
CA ARG A 198 13.08 -0.74 1.95
C ARG A 198 12.82 0.09 0.72
N VAL A 199 12.73 -0.57 -0.43
CA VAL A 199 12.38 0.07 -1.71
C VAL A 199 11.09 -0.56 -2.20
N THR A 200 10.14 0.25 -2.66
CA THR A 200 8.93 -0.24 -3.34
C THR A 200 8.75 0.45 -4.66
N ILE A 201 8.32 -0.29 -5.67
CA ILE A 201 7.96 0.24 -6.99
C ILE A 201 6.46 0.04 -7.16
N ASP A 202 5.73 1.12 -7.40
CA ASP A 202 4.29 1.09 -7.64
C ASP A 202 4.01 1.42 -9.11
N HIS A 203 3.56 0.41 -9.85
CA HIS A 203 3.26 0.46 -11.28
C HIS A 203 1.79 0.77 -11.54
N LYS A 204 1.51 1.29 -12.74
CA LYS A 204 0.15 1.44 -13.29
C LYS A 204 -0.80 2.10 -12.29
N VAL A 205 -0.39 3.17 -11.61
CA VAL A 205 -1.19 3.76 -10.52
C VAL A 205 -2.50 4.34 -11.05
N HIS A 206 -3.61 3.78 -10.58
CA HIS A 206 -4.96 4.06 -11.06
C HIS A 206 -5.97 4.19 -9.92
N GLY A 207 -7.23 4.48 -10.24
CA GLY A 207 -8.33 4.45 -9.29
C GLY A 207 -9.63 4.98 -9.89
N ARG A 208 -10.59 5.31 -9.03
CA ARG A 208 -11.90 5.88 -9.39
C ARG A 208 -12.51 6.66 -8.23
N ASP A 209 -13.50 7.50 -8.54
CA ASP A 209 -14.25 8.39 -7.63
C ASP A 209 -15.69 7.91 -7.36
N ARG A 210 -16.02 6.69 -7.79
CA ARG A 210 -17.35 6.08 -7.71
C ARG A 210 -17.25 4.56 -7.55
N ASP A 211 -18.38 3.90 -7.32
CA ASP A 211 -18.49 2.44 -7.27
C ASP A 211 -17.40 1.81 -6.37
N PHE A 212 -17.38 2.25 -5.11
CA PHE A 212 -16.27 2.02 -4.18
C PHE A 212 -16.11 0.58 -3.72
N HIS A 213 -17.08 -0.29 -4.03
CA HIS A 213 -16.95 -1.72 -3.78
C HIS A 213 -15.73 -2.27 -4.53
N PHE A 214 -14.80 -2.97 -3.86
CA PHE A 214 -13.56 -3.41 -4.50
C PHE A 214 -13.81 -4.27 -5.74
N ALA A 215 -14.76 -5.21 -5.65
CA ALA A 215 -15.17 -6.06 -6.77
C ALA A 215 -16.24 -5.45 -7.72
N SER A 216 -16.45 -4.12 -7.74
CA SER A 216 -17.56 -3.52 -8.51
C SER A 216 -17.47 -3.68 -10.04
N GLY A 217 -16.33 -4.14 -10.58
CA GLY A 217 -16.09 -4.16 -12.03
C GLY A 217 -16.02 -2.77 -12.69
N ALA A 218 -16.21 -1.70 -11.92
CA ALA A 218 -16.24 -0.34 -12.44
C ALA A 218 -14.86 0.09 -12.97
N GLN A 219 -14.89 0.79 -14.10
CA GLN A 219 -13.69 1.20 -14.82
C GLN A 219 -12.84 2.15 -13.97
N ASN A 220 -11.54 1.86 -13.92
CA ASN A 220 -10.55 2.76 -13.33
C ASN A 220 -9.97 3.69 -14.39
N ARG A 221 -9.34 4.77 -13.91
CA ARG A 221 -8.53 5.68 -14.73
C ARG A 221 -7.14 5.77 -14.15
N TYR A 222 -6.15 5.96 -15.01
CA TYR A 222 -4.80 6.27 -14.56
C TYR A 222 -4.80 7.59 -13.81
N ILE A 223 -4.14 7.61 -12.66
CA ILE A 223 -3.98 8.82 -11.84
C ILE A 223 -2.53 9.33 -11.93
N ILE A 224 -1.62 8.43 -12.30
CA ILE A 224 -0.26 8.72 -12.78
C ILE A 224 -0.19 8.18 -14.20
N PRO A 225 0.45 8.89 -15.15
CA PRO A 225 0.67 8.37 -16.49
C PRO A 225 1.23 6.94 -16.45
N PRO A 226 0.68 5.98 -17.22
CA PRO A 226 1.06 4.57 -17.11
C PRO A 226 2.51 4.28 -17.48
N LYS A 227 3.19 5.20 -18.17
CA LYS A 227 4.63 5.16 -18.46
C LYS A 227 5.52 5.52 -17.25
N LEU A 228 4.94 5.90 -16.12
CA LEU A 228 5.66 6.31 -14.92
C LEU A 228 5.32 5.39 -13.75
N ALA A 229 6.35 4.88 -13.10
CA ALA A 229 6.26 4.19 -11.81
C ALA A 229 6.58 5.15 -10.66
N ILE A 230 5.98 4.92 -9.49
CA ILE A 230 6.38 5.60 -8.25
C ILE A 230 7.35 4.69 -7.51
N VAL A 231 8.60 5.13 -7.36
CA VAL A 231 9.58 4.45 -6.51
C VAL A 231 9.63 5.13 -5.14
N GLU A 232 9.44 4.37 -4.07
CA GLU A 232 9.53 4.85 -2.69
C GLU A 232 10.70 4.18 -1.97
N ILE A 233 11.62 5.00 -1.48
CA ILE A 233 12.81 4.56 -0.75
C ILE A 233 12.65 4.96 0.72
N LYS A 234 12.75 3.98 1.60
CA LYS A 234 12.70 4.16 3.06
C LYS A 234 13.97 3.65 3.67
N ALA A 235 14.66 4.46 4.46
CA ALA A 235 15.89 4.05 5.13
C ALA A 235 15.94 4.56 6.57
N ASN A 236 16.63 3.82 7.43
CA ASN A 236 16.95 4.24 8.79
C ASN A 236 18.29 5.00 8.77
N GLU A 237 18.36 6.09 9.52
CA GLU A 237 19.51 6.99 9.75
C GLU A 237 20.07 7.72 8.53
N ARG A 238 20.27 7.03 7.41
CA ARG A 238 20.72 7.59 6.14
C ARG A 238 20.31 6.67 4.99
N VAL A 239 20.16 7.25 3.80
CA VAL A 239 20.02 6.45 2.57
C VAL A 239 21.42 5.97 2.16
N PRO A 240 21.63 4.68 1.86
CA PRO A 240 22.94 4.19 1.43
C PRO A 240 23.42 4.87 0.15
N TYR A 241 24.73 5.11 0.04
CA TYR A 241 25.31 5.85 -1.10
C TYR A 241 24.99 5.20 -2.44
N TRP A 242 25.05 3.86 -2.51
CA TRP A 242 24.74 3.12 -3.73
C TRP A 242 23.30 3.38 -4.22
N VAL A 243 22.35 3.62 -3.31
CA VAL A 243 20.95 3.94 -3.65
C VAL A 243 20.84 5.35 -4.21
N THR A 244 21.52 6.32 -3.61
CA THR A 244 21.52 7.70 -4.11
C THR A 244 22.24 7.82 -5.45
N ASP A 245 23.34 7.10 -5.62
CA ASP A 245 24.08 7.02 -6.88
C ASP A 245 23.24 6.32 -7.96
N LEU A 246 22.59 5.20 -7.64
CA LEU A 246 21.66 4.52 -8.53
C LEU A 246 20.52 5.45 -8.98
N ALA A 247 19.89 6.15 -8.04
CA ALA A 247 18.81 7.09 -8.34
C ALA A 247 19.24 8.20 -9.31
N ALA A 248 20.47 8.72 -9.15
CA ALA A 248 21.04 9.70 -10.07
C ALA A 248 21.36 9.08 -11.44
N ARG A 249 22.02 7.91 -11.48
CA ARG A 249 22.41 7.23 -12.73
C ARG A 249 21.24 6.86 -13.63
N ILE A 250 20.11 6.47 -13.05
CA ILE A 250 18.90 6.14 -13.82
C ILE A 250 17.93 7.32 -13.94
N GLU A 251 18.33 8.52 -13.50
CA GLU A 251 17.61 9.79 -13.62
C GLU A 251 16.23 9.78 -12.94
N MET A 252 16.15 9.25 -11.73
CA MET A 252 14.93 9.28 -10.91
C MET A 252 14.61 10.71 -10.47
N SER A 253 13.38 11.15 -10.72
CA SER A 253 12.92 12.50 -10.36
C SER A 253 12.25 12.52 -8.99
N VAL A 254 12.80 13.25 -8.02
CA VAL A 254 12.21 13.37 -6.67
C VAL A 254 10.84 14.04 -6.74
N VAL A 255 9.83 13.47 -6.06
CA VAL A 255 8.47 14.01 -6.00
C VAL A 255 7.88 13.99 -4.60
N ARG A 256 7.01 14.96 -4.29
CA ARG A 256 6.25 15.03 -3.02
C ARG A 256 4.83 14.48 -3.18
N ILE A 257 4.70 13.31 -3.79
CA ILE A 257 3.39 12.79 -4.19
C ILE A 257 2.64 12.07 -3.06
N SER A 258 1.32 12.27 -3.04
CA SER A 258 0.38 11.54 -2.19
C SER A 258 -0.69 10.95 -3.09
N LYS A 259 -0.74 9.61 -3.20
CA LYS A 259 -1.72 8.90 -4.06
C LYS A 259 -3.15 9.41 -3.87
N TYR A 260 -3.61 9.56 -2.61
CA TYR A 260 -4.92 10.16 -2.31
C TYR A 260 -5.14 11.56 -2.89
N CYS A 261 -4.15 12.46 -2.75
CA CYS A 261 -4.32 13.85 -3.20
C CYS A 261 -4.29 13.92 -4.73
N GLN A 262 -3.43 13.09 -5.33
CA GLN A 262 -3.34 12.92 -6.77
C GLN A 262 -4.66 12.35 -7.33
N SER A 263 -5.32 11.40 -6.64
CA SER A 263 -6.67 10.92 -7.00
C SER A 263 -7.70 12.04 -7.00
N VAL A 264 -7.80 12.78 -5.89
CA VAL A 264 -8.75 13.90 -5.75
C VAL A 264 -8.58 14.92 -6.87
N GLN A 265 -7.34 15.23 -7.24
CA GLN A 265 -7.02 16.15 -8.33
C GLN A 265 -7.35 15.56 -9.71
N ALA A 266 -6.99 14.30 -9.97
CA ALA A 266 -7.22 13.64 -11.25
C ALA A 266 -8.72 13.50 -11.57
N PHE A 267 -9.56 13.33 -10.55
CA PHE A 267 -11.02 13.27 -10.69
C PHE A 267 -11.71 14.64 -10.58
N GLY A 268 -10.96 15.74 -10.43
CA GLY A 268 -11.52 17.08 -10.36
C GLY A 268 -12.41 17.34 -9.14
N LEU A 269 -12.23 16.57 -8.05
CA LEU A 269 -13.05 16.67 -6.84
C LEU A 269 -12.71 17.92 -6.00
N ALA A 270 -11.50 18.45 -6.15
CA ALA A 270 -11.09 19.71 -5.53
C ALA A 270 -11.00 20.82 -6.61
N PRO A 271 -11.37 22.07 -6.27
CA PRO A 271 -11.16 23.22 -7.16
C PRO A 271 -9.69 23.32 -7.57
N ARG A 272 -9.44 23.48 -8.87
CA ARG A 272 -8.09 23.78 -9.37
C ARG A 272 -7.73 25.19 -8.90
N SER A 273 -6.80 25.33 -7.95
CA SER A 273 -6.22 26.64 -7.67
C SER A 273 -5.52 27.13 -8.94
N MET A 274 -5.97 28.27 -9.52
CA MET A 274 -5.27 28.92 -10.64
C MET A 274 -3.89 29.46 -10.24
N MET A 275 -3.60 29.52 -8.94
CA MET A 275 -2.28 29.75 -8.37
C MET A 275 -1.86 28.51 -7.56
N GLY A 276 -1.34 27.50 -8.25
CA GLY A 276 -0.81 26.30 -7.62
C GLY A 276 0.63 26.53 -7.15
N SER A 277 0.91 26.24 -5.87
CA SER A 277 2.28 26.11 -5.38
C SER A 277 3.01 25.06 -6.24
N PRO A 278 4.23 25.33 -6.75
CA PRO A 278 4.95 24.45 -7.69
C PRO A 278 5.27 23.05 -7.12
N GLU A 279 4.96 22.78 -5.85
CA GLU A 279 5.14 21.48 -5.19
C GLU A 279 4.14 20.40 -5.64
N LEU A 280 3.10 20.76 -6.39
CA LEU A 280 2.16 19.84 -7.03
C LEU A 280 2.45 19.85 -8.52
N THR A 281 3.38 19.02 -8.98
CA THR A 281 3.42 18.65 -10.39
C THR A 281 2.08 17.98 -10.71
N SER A 282 1.16 18.74 -11.31
CA SER A 282 -0.02 18.17 -11.93
C SER A 282 0.48 17.35 -13.10
N PHE A 283 0.61 16.05 -12.89
CA PHE A 283 0.64 15.13 -14.01
C PHE A 283 -0.75 15.20 -14.58
N ASP A 284 -0.89 15.73 -15.79
CA ASP A 284 -2.10 15.54 -16.57
C ASP A 284 -2.22 14.03 -16.75
N ALA A 285 -2.95 13.42 -15.82
CA ALA A 285 -3.49 12.10 -15.98
C ALA A 285 -4.33 12.23 -17.24
N ALA A 286 -3.79 11.75 -18.35
CA ALA A 286 -4.55 11.70 -19.58
C ALA A 286 -5.90 11.05 -19.26
N ASP A 287 -6.97 11.50 -19.92
CA ASP A 287 -8.30 10.89 -19.89
C ASP A 287 -8.27 9.47 -20.52
N HIS A 288 -7.25 8.69 -20.21
CA HIS A 288 -7.04 7.33 -20.65
C HIS A 288 -7.65 6.38 -19.62
N PRO A 289 -8.72 5.66 -19.99
CA PRO A 289 -9.22 4.59 -19.16
C PRO A 289 -8.12 3.54 -18.95
N THR A 290 -8.16 2.85 -17.81
CA THR A 290 -7.34 1.64 -17.66
C THR A 290 -7.95 0.48 -18.45
N PRO A 291 -7.16 -0.54 -18.83
CA PRO A 291 -7.69 -1.83 -19.24
C PRO A 291 -8.64 -2.41 -18.19
N ALA A 292 -9.48 -3.37 -18.60
CA ALA A 292 -10.46 -4.04 -17.73
C ALA A 292 -9.80 -4.71 -16.53
N ASP A 293 -8.64 -5.34 -16.74
CA ASP A 293 -7.72 -5.75 -15.68
C ASP A 293 -6.43 -4.92 -15.75
N PRO A 294 -6.26 -3.88 -14.91
CA PRO A 294 -5.04 -3.09 -14.87
C PRO A 294 -3.84 -3.86 -14.29
N PHE A 295 -4.08 -5.01 -13.65
CA PHE A 295 -3.06 -5.87 -13.06
C PHE A 295 -2.66 -7.03 -13.96
N ALA A 296 -3.34 -7.23 -15.09
CA ALA A 296 -2.93 -8.19 -16.10
C ALA A 296 -1.48 -7.92 -16.52
N ARG A 297 -0.69 -8.99 -16.61
CA ARG A 297 0.64 -8.94 -17.20
C ARG A 297 0.47 -8.56 -18.67
N ASP A 298 1.19 -7.54 -19.12
CA ASP A 298 1.23 -7.21 -20.53
C ASP A 298 2.17 -8.25 -21.15
N ASP A 299 1.63 -9.38 -21.62
CA ASP A 299 2.38 -10.46 -22.28
C ASP A 299 2.82 -10.05 -23.70
N ARG A 300 3.14 -8.77 -23.90
CA ARG A 300 3.68 -8.29 -25.18
C ARG A 300 5.19 -8.51 -25.19
N PRO A 301 5.70 -9.25 -26.19
CA PRO A 301 7.11 -9.64 -26.30
C PRO A 301 8.05 -8.46 -26.52
#